data_AF-A0A7C5P1K4-F1
#
_entry.id   AF-A0A7C5P1K4-F1
#
_cell.length_a   1.000
_cell.length_b   1.000
_cell.length_c   1.000
_cell.angle_alpha   90.00
_cell.angle_beta   90.00
_cell.angle_gamma   90.00
#
_symmetry.space_group_name_H-M   'P 1'
#
loop_
_entity.id
_entity.type
_entity.pdbx_description
1 polymer ?
#
loop_
_entity_poly.entity_id
_entity_poly.type
_entity_poly.pdbx_seq_one_letter_code
_entity_poly.pdbx_strand_id
1 'polypeptide(L)' 'QVAWHLIFRAKGDEGLIRAGYMAGFGEKNSIGFGMVKVDGRKEKVKRRWKGGEGNREGKEA' A
#
# COMPACT_ATOMS: atom_id res chain seq x y z
N GLN A 1 16.39 15.33 -2.47
CA GLN A 1 15.30 14.81 -3.32
C GLN A 1 13.97 15.27 -2.75
N VAL A 2 12.96 15.56 -3.57
CA VAL A 2 11.65 16.04 -3.09
C VAL A 2 10.67 14.86 -3.09
N ALA A 3 9.87 14.74 -2.03
CA ALA A 3 8.82 13.73 -1.90
C ALA A 3 7.54 14.38 -1.36
N TRP A 4 6.40 13.75 -1.63
CA TRP A 4 5.08 14.28 -1.29
C TRP A 4 4.35 13.35 -0.32
N HIS A 5 3.78 13.91 0.75
CA HIS A 5 2.84 13.20 1.61
C HIS A 5 1.42 13.43 1.09
N LEU A 6 0.84 12.39 0.48
CA LEU A 6 -0.39 12.52 -0.30
C LEU A 6 -1.58 11.85 0.39
N ILE A 7 -2.75 12.46 0.23
CA ILE A 7 -4.05 11.83 0.45
C ILE A 7 -4.76 11.81 -0.90
N PHE A 8 -5.06 10.62 -1.42
CA PHE A 8 -5.64 10.47 -2.75
C PHE A 8 -6.65 9.32 -2.81
N ARG A 9 -7.46 9.33 -3.87
CA ARG A 9 -8.37 8.22 -4.22
C ARG A 9 -7.96 7.65 -5.57
N ALA A 10 -7.56 6.39 -5.60
CA ALA A 10 -7.34 5.65 -6.84
C ALA A 10 -8.60 4.89 -7.25
N LYS A 11 -8.85 4.81 -8.56
CA LYS A 11 -9.85 3.97 -9.20
C LYS A 11 -9.22 3.39 -10.47
N GLY A 12 -9.53 2.15 -10.80
CA GLY A 12 -8.95 1.46 -11.94
C GLY A 12 -8.90 -0.04 -11.67
N ASP A 13 -8.01 -0.73 -12.38
CA ASP A 13 -7.79 -2.16 -12.21
C ASP A 13 -7.37 -2.50 -10.77
N GLU A 14 -8.03 -3.52 -10.20
CA GLU A 14 -7.80 -3.93 -8.81
C GLU A 14 -6.40 -4.53 -8.64
N GLY A 15 -5.92 -5.31 -9.62
CA GLY A 15 -4.61 -5.93 -9.60
C GLY A 15 -3.49 -4.88 -9.59
N LEU A 16 -3.61 -3.84 -10.41
CA LEU A 16 -2.65 -2.75 -10.49
C LEU A 16 -2.60 -1.92 -9.20
N ILE A 17 -3.76 -1.58 -8.64
CA ILE A 17 -3.84 -0.88 -7.34
C ILE A 17 -3.23 -1.75 -6.23
N ARG A 18 -3.42 -3.08 -6.30
CA ARG A 18 -2.82 -4.04 -5.36
C ARG A 18 -1.31 -4.14 -5.49
N ALA A 19 -0.78 -4.12 -6.71
CA ALA A 19 0.66 -4.08 -6.93
C ALA A 19 1.27 -2.84 -6.26
N GLY A 20 0.71 -1.65 -6.49
CA GLY A 20 1.17 -0.42 -5.83
C GLY A 20 1.01 -0.44 -4.30
N TYR A 21 -0.06 -1.05 -3.78
CA TYR A 21 -0.25 -1.21 -2.35
C TYR A 21 0.79 -2.14 -1.69
N MET A 22 1.22 -3.20 -2.39
CA MET A 22 2.19 -4.17 -1.86
C MET A 22 3.65 -3.74 -2.08
N ALA A 23 3.94 -3.04 -3.17
CA ALA A 23 5.30 -2.71 -3.60
C ALA A 23 5.66 -1.24 -3.45
N GLY A 24 4.69 -0.35 -3.19
CA GLY A 24 4.86 1.11 -3.19
C GLY A 24 4.45 1.76 -4.52
N PHE A 25 3.89 2.96 -4.43
CA PHE A 25 3.51 3.79 -5.59
C PHE A 25 4.62 4.75 -6.00
N GLY A 26 4.91 4.81 -7.31
CA GLY A 26 5.94 5.68 -7.86
C GLY A 26 7.32 5.02 -7.88
N GLU A 27 8.35 5.81 -7.66
CA GLU A 27 9.76 5.39 -7.74
C GLU A 27 10.41 5.31 -6.36
N LYS A 28 11.58 4.66 -6.28
CA LYS A 28 12.43 4.59 -5.06
C LYS A 28 11.79 3.86 -3.89
N ASN A 29 10.94 2.89 -4.20
CA ASN A 29 10.29 2.04 -3.19
C ASN A 29 11.32 1.27 -2.34
N SER A 30 12.45 0.88 -2.92
CA SER A 30 13.54 0.17 -2.23
C SER A 30 14.26 0.99 -1.15
N ILE A 31 14.08 2.31 -1.12
CA ILE A 31 14.62 3.19 -0.08
C ILE A 31 13.52 3.85 0.77
N GLY A 32 12.29 3.30 0.73
CA GLY A 32 11.22 3.65 1.65
C GLY A 32 10.20 4.69 1.17
N PHE A 33 10.15 5.01 -0.13
CA PHE A 33 9.12 5.91 -0.68
C PHE A 33 7.92 5.15 -1.26
N GLY A 34 6.78 5.85 -1.38
CA GLY A 34 5.61 5.33 -2.10
C GLY A 34 4.72 4.36 -1.30
N MET A 35 5.09 4.00 -0.06
CA MET A 35 4.25 3.14 0.77
C MET A 35 2.97 3.88 1.19
N VAL A 36 1.83 3.21 1.07
CA VAL A 36 0.51 3.79 1.36
C VAL A 36 -0.29 2.91 2.31
N LYS A 37 -1.27 3.52 2.98
CA LYS A 37 -2.24 2.82 3.81
C LYS A 37 -3.66 3.13 3.36
N VAL A 38 -4.57 2.17 3.53
CA VAL A 38 -6.00 2.43 3.36
C VAL A 38 -6.45 3.38 4.46
N ASP A 39 -7.24 4.39 4.09
CA ASP A 39 -7.87 5.30 5.05
C ASP A 39 -8.70 4.49 6.08
N GLY A 40 -8.45 4.72 7.37
CA GLY A 40 -9.08 4.02 8.48
C GLY A 40 -10.61 4.15 8.51
N ARG A 41 -11.17 5.19 7.89
CA ARG A 41 -12.62 5.39 7.74
C ARG A 41 -13.27 4.36 6.81
N LYS A 42 -12.48 3.59 6.05
CA LYS A 42 -12.93 2.53 5.14
C LYS A 42 -12.62 1.14 5.71
N GLU A 43 -13.16 0.85 6.88
CA GLU A 43 -12.90 -0.41 7.61
C GLU A 43 -13.21 -1.67 6.78
N LYS A 44 -14.27 -1.65 5.97
CA LYS A 44 -14.62 -2.77 5.06
C LYS A 44 -13.50 -3.07 4.05
N VAL A 45 -12.87 -2.03 3.51
CA VAL A 45 -11.74 -2.17 2.56
C VAL A 45 -10.50 -2.60 3.33
N LYS A 46 -10.22 -2.00 4.49
CA LYS A 46 -9.06 -2.38 5.31
C LYS A 46 -9.04 -3.89 5.65
N ARG A 47 -10.21 -4.50 5.90
CA ARG A 47 -10.32 -5.95 6.13
C ARG A 47 -9.98 -6.81 4.92
N ARG A 48 -10.42 -6.40 3.72
CA ARG A 48 -10.15 -7.10 2.46
C ARG A 48 -8.68 -7.00 2.05
N TRP A 49 -8.03 -5.89 2.41
CA TRP A 49 -6.66 -5.56 2.03
C TRP A 49 -5.71 -5.67 3.23
N LYS A 50 -5.83 -6.75 4.01
CA LYS A 50 -4.81 -7.13 5.02
C LYS A 50 -3.59 -7.73 4.32
N GLY A 51 -2.71 -6.87 3.83
CA GLY A 51 -1.40 -7.21 3.31
C GLY A 51 -0.40 -6.11 3.66
N GLY A 52 0.81 -6.50 4.04
CA GLY A 52 1.86 -5.60 4.54
C GLY A 52 2.94 -6.42 5.26
N GLU A 53 4.06 -5.80 5.60
CA GLU A 53 5.24 -6.44 6.22
C GLU A 53 4.89 -7.26 7.47
N GLY A 54 4.02 -6.75 8.34
CA GLY A 54 3.53 -7.50 9.52
C GLY A 54 2.64 -8.71 9.22
N ASN A 55 2.34 -9.01 7.95
CA ASN A 55 1.68 -10.25 7.51
C ASN A 55 2.63 -11.20 6.77
N ARG A 56 3.89 -10.78 6.52
CA ARG A 56 4.95 -11.64 5.97
C ARG A 56 5.66 -12.41 7.08
N GLU A 57 5.88 -11.78 8.24
CA GLU A 57 6.55 -12.40 9.40
C GLU A 57 5.85 -13.68 9.90
N GLY A 58 4.53 -13.81 9.73
CA GLY A 58 3.78 -15.00 10.15
C GLY A 58 3.74 -16.15 9.15
N LYS A 59 4.39 -16.03 7.98
CA LYS A 59 4.39 -17.07 6.92
C LYS A 59 5.75 -17.71 6.66
N GLU A 60 6.79 -17.26 7.35
CA GLU A 60 8.16 -17.79 7.23
C GLU A 60 8.61 -18.56 8.50
N ALA A 61 7.67 -18.95 9.38
CA ALA A 61 7.92 -19.81 10.54
C ALA A 61 7.31 -21.21 10.37
#